data_AF-A0A150H429-F1
#
_entry.id   AF-A0A150H429-F1
#
_cell.length_a   1.000
_cell.length_b   1.000
_cell.length_c   1.000
_cell.angle_alpha   90.00
_cell.angle_beta   90.00
_cell.angle_gamma   90.00
#
_symmetry.space_group_name_H-M   'P 1'
#
loop_
_entity.id
_entity.type
_entity.pdbx_description
1 polymer ?
#
loop_
_entity_poly.entity_id
_entity_poly.type
_entity_poly.pdbx_seq_one_letter_code
_entity_poly.pdbx_strand_id
1 'polypeptide(L)'
;MRTSLLAQVRADDALDAQLGFPLFTTGDDRLGWLMNIQQSHMADKDTGAVVSSVDCYFMCQDGSMFKARLAFAPYFYIRVQDGREVEAENYLRRKCEGAIRSVEVVEKEDLDLKNHLSGLKRRLLRVATYTSSQVVEVRREVAPLVAANAARAATTSAYSVQDGGGAAGGDAGGGGRGGKVQDIREAFLELREYDVPYHVRFAIDTDVRVGHWYTVRCREGVTALERRADLLQRAEPRICAFDIETTKLPLQFPNAEYDQVFMISYMLDRQGYLIVNREVVGADIADFEYTPKPEFEGPFKARGALDSFGF
;
A
#
# COMPACT_ATOMS: atom_id res chain seq x y z
N MET A 1 -7.68 -8.82 18.87
CA MET A 1 -7.06 -8.40 17.59
C MET A 1 -7.97 -7.54 16.72
N ARG A 2 -9.22 -7.93 16.38
CA ARG A 2 -10.12 -7.06 15.58
C ARG A 2 -10.49 -5.75 16.29
N THR A 3 -10.84 -5.83 17.58
CA THR A 3 -11.19 -4.67 18.41
C THR A 3 -10.02 -3.70 18.60
N SER A 4 -8.78 -4.21 18.66
CA SER A 4 -7.59 -3.37 18.82
C SER A 4 -7.24 -2.61 17.54
N LEU A 5 -7.46 -3.22 16.36
CA LEU A 5 -7.19 -2.56 15.08
C LEU A 5 -8.16 -1.39 14.82
N LEU A 6 -9.47 -1.61 15.01
CA LEU A 6 -10.46 -0.53 14.87
C LEU A 6 -10.34 0.54 15.95
N ALA A 7 -9.85 0.19 17.16
CA ALA A 7 -9.52 1.17 18.18
C ALA A 7 -8.34 2.05 17.77
N GLN A 8 -7.29 1.47 17.18
CA GLN A 8 -6.17 2.24 16.62
C GLN A 8 -6.66 3.19 15.53
N VAL A 9 -7.46 2.70 14.57
CA VAL A 9 -8.03 3.54 13.50
C VAL A 9 -8.82 4.73 14.08
N ARG A 10 -9.59 4.53 15.16
CA ARG A 10 -10.32 5.63 15.82
C ARG A 10 -9.38 6.64 16.50
N ALA A 11 -8.29 6.17 17.09
CA ALA A 11 -7.28 7.04 17.68
C ALA A 11 -6.58 7.87 16.59
N ASP A 12 -6.22 7.24 15.48
CA ASP A 12 -5.63 7.90 14.31
C ASP A 12 -6.62 8.90 13.70
N ASP A 13 -7.91 8.54 13.56
CA ASP A 13 -8.97 9.45 13.09
C ASP A 13 -9.13 10.67 14.02
N ALA A 14 -8.98 10.49 15.33
CA ALA A 14 -9.04 11.59 16.29
C ALA A 14 -7.82 12.53 16.19
N LEU A 15 -6.62 11.96 16.02
CA LEU A 15 -5.39 12.73 15.80
C LEU A 15 -5.45 13.49 14.48
N ASP A 16 -5.83 12.83 13.38
CA ASP A 16 -5.99 13.45 12.07
C ASP A 16 -6.98 14.62 12.13
N ALA A 17 -8.12 14.46 12.83
CA ALA A 17 -9.08 15.54 13.03
C ALA A 17 -8.49 16.73 13.79
N GLN A 18 -7.65 16.50 14.81
CA GLN A 18 -6.93 17.57 15.53
C GLN A 18 -5.92 18.28 14.62
N LEU A 19 -5.30 17.55 13.70
CA LEU A 19 -4.39 18.09 12.69
C LEU A 19 -5.12 18.72 11.49
N GLY A 20 -6.46 18.80 11.52
CA GLY A 20 -7.27 19.47 10.51
C GLY A 20 -7.83 18.57 9.40
N PHE A 21 -7.72 17.24 9.52
CA PHE A 21 -8.23 16.25 8.57
C PHE A 21 -9.41 15.44 9.12
N PRO A 22 -10.56 16.06 9.45
CA PRO A 22 -11.73 15.33 9.90
C PRO A 22 -12.22 14.35 8.82
N LEU A 23 -12.68 13.17 9.24
CA LEU A 23 -13.23 12.16 8.34
C LEU A 23 -14.58 12.61 7.77
N PHE A 24 -14.64 12.73 6.44
CA PHE A 24 -15.86 13.02 5.69
C PHE A 24 -16.70 11.75 5.54
N THR A 25 -17.88 11.73 6.15
CA THR A 25 -18.78 10.56 6.21
C THR A 25 -20.16 10.80 5.60
N THR A 26 -20.58 12.07 5.48
CA THR A 26 -21.89 12.48 4.92
C THR A 26 -21.89 13.99 4.65
N GLY A 27 -22.86 14.47 3.89
CA GLY A 27 -23.04 15.88 3.52
C GLY A 27 -22.91 16.12 2.02
N ASP A 28 -22.82 17.39 1.62
CA ASP A 28 -22.66 17.75 0.20
C ASP A 28 -21.32 17.28 -0.36
N ASP A 29 -21.29 17.10 -1.68
CA ASP A 29 -20.09 16.70 -2.40
C ASP A 29 -18.96 17.70 -2.13
N ARG A 30 -17.75 17.20 -1.86
CA ARG A 30 -16.59 18.04 -1.57
C ARG A 30 -15.61 18.01 -2.72
N LEU A 31 -15.20 19.19 -3.19
CA LEU A 31 -14.09 19.31 -4.11
C LEU A 31 -12.78 19.39 -3.31
N GLY A 32 -11.87 18.45 -3.56
CA GLY A 32 -10.59 18.40 -2.85
C GLY A 32 -9.43 18.01 -3.75
N TRP A 33 -8.27 18.63 -3.54
CA TRP A 33 -7.00 18.25 -4.14
C TRP A 33 -6.35 17.16 -3.29
N LEU A 34 -6.12 15.98 -3.87
CA LEU A 34 -5.60 14.82 -3.15
C LEU A 34 -4.12 15.03 -2.81
N MET A 35 -3.82 15.20 -1.52
CA MET A 35 -2.48 15.44 -0.99
C MET A 35 -1.72 14.14 -0.70
N ASN A 36 -2.41 13.14 -0.15
CA ASN A 36 -1.79 11.90 0.29
C ASN A 36 -2.78 10.74 0.32
N ILE A 37 -2.27 9.51 0.24
CA ILE A 37 -3.02 8.28 0.49
C ILE A 37 -2.30 7.39 1.49
N GLN A 38 -3.03 6.78 2.42
CA GLN A 38 -2.47 5.84 3.39
C GLN A 38 -3.33 4.59 3.54
N GLN A 39 -2.70 3.46 3.84
CA GLN A 39 -3.42 2.21 4.11
C GLN A 39 -4.09 2.31 5.47
N SER A 40 -5.33 1.82 5.56
CA SER A 40 -6.13 1.85 6.78
C SER A 40 -7.09 0.66 6.82
N HIS A 41 -8.02 0.68 7.78
CA HIS A 41 -9.06 -0.31 7.93
C HIS A 41 -10.40 0.35 8.24
N MET A 42 -11.49 -0.35 7.93
CA MET A 42 -12.83 0.02 8.36
C MET A 42 -13.66 -1.20 8.73
N ALA A 43 -14.74 -0.96 9.46
CA ALA A 43 -15.81 -1.93 9.60
C ALA A 43 -16.69 -1.90 8.35
N ASP A 44 -16.87 -3.05 7.72
CA ASP A 44 -17.88 -3.26 6.70
C ASP A 44 -19.27 -3.04 7.32
N LYS A 45 -20.13 -2.31 6.60
CA LYS A 45 -21.41 -1.86 7.16
C LYS A 45 -22.43 -2.99 7.33
N ASP A 46 -22.41 -3.95 6.42
CA ASP A 46 -23.39 -5.03 6.37
C ASP A 46 -22.99 -6.16 7.31
N THR A 47 -21.70 -6.50 7.33
CA THR A 47 -21.18 -7.66 8.06
C THR A 47 -20.50 -7.31 9.39
N GLY A 48 -20.14 -6.04 9.60
CA GLY A 48 -19.31 -5.62 10.73
C GLY A 48 -17.87 -6.14 10.68
N ALA A 49 -17.48 -6.83 9.59
CA ALA A 49 -16.15 -7.38 9.44
C ALA A 49 -15.11 -6.27 9.24
N VAL A 50 -13.89 -6.50 9.73
CA VAL A 50 -12.79 -5.57 9.46
C VAL A 50 -12.29 -5.80 8.04
N VAL A 51 -12.27 -4.75 7.23
CA VAL A 51 -11.79 -4.77 5.85
C VAL A 51 -10.66 -3.75 5.66
N SER A 52 -9.74 -4.02 4.73
CA SER A 52 -8.75 -3.02 4.31
C SER A 52 -9.43 -1.86 3.58
N SER A 53 -8.91 -0.67 3.82
CA SER A 53 -9.33 0.57 3.17
C SER A 53 -8.14 1.46 2.88
N VAL A 54 -8.36 2.49 2.07
CA VAL A 54 -7.38 3.56 1.82
C VAL A 54 -7.97 4.87 2.31
N ASP A 55 -7.20 5.57 3.14
CA ASP A 55 -7.47 6.93 3.57
C ASP A 55 -6.86 7.90 2.56
N CYS A 56 -7.68 8.82 2.06
CA CYS A 56 -7.30 9.85 1.10
C CYS A 56 -7.44 11.23 1.78
N TYR A 57 -6.35 11.98 1.82
CA TYR A 57 -6.24 13.28 2.48
C TYR A 57 -6.34 14.41 1.47
N PHE A 58 -7.28 15.33 1.67
CA PHE A 58 -7.63 16.37 0.70
C PHE A 58 -7.49 17.77 1.27
N MET A 59 -7.13 18.71 0.39
CA MET A 59 -7.22 20.14 0.63
C MET A 59 -8.27 20.77 -0.31
N CYS A 60 -9.20 21.53 0.25
CA CYS A 60 -10.21 22.28 -0.47
C CYS A 60 -9.65 23.60 -1.01
N GLN A 61 -10.41 24.27 -1.89
CA GLN A 61 -10.03 25.57 -2.44
C GLN A 61 -10.02 26.70 -1.39
N ASP A 62 -10.83 26.58 -0.33
CA ASP A 62 -10.88 27.54 0.78
C ASP A 62 -9.78 27.29 1.83
N GLY A 63 -8.87 26.36 1.57
CA GLY A 63 -7.79 25.96 2.49
C GLY A 63 -8.24 25.03 3.62
N SER A 64 -9.54 24.70 3.72
CA SER A 64 -10.00 23.65 4.62
C SER A 64 -9.48 22.29 4.16
N MET A 65 -9.35 21.34 5.07
CA MET A 65 -8.84 20.01 4.79
C MET A 65 -9.83 18.96 5.30
N PHE A 66 -9.80 17.78 4.70
CA PHE A 66 -10.60 16.65 5.14
C PHE A 66 -9.96 15.33 4.70
N LYS A 67 -10.39 14.24 5.32
CA LYS A 67 -10.02 12.87 4.94
C LYS A 67 -11.25 12.13 4.42
N ALA A 68 -11.09 11.25 3.44
CA ALA A 68 -12.13 10.33 3.01
C ALA A 68 -11.58 8.90 2.95
N ARG A 69 -12.40 7.91 3.29
CA ARG A 69 -11.98 6.49 3.38
C ARG A 69 -12.69 5.64 2.34
N LEU A 70 -11.92 4.87 1.57
CA LEU A 70 -12.43 3.99 0.52
C LEU A 70 -12.14 2.53 0.86
N ALA A 71 -13.17 1.68 0.90
CA ALA A 71 -12.98 0.24 0.98
C ALA A 71 -12.41 -0.29 -0.34
N PHE A 72 -11.36 -1.10 -0.27
CA PHE A 72 -10.76 -1.72 -1.45
C PHE A 72 -10.24 -3.11 -1.11
N ALA A 73 -10.73 -4.15 -1.79
CA ALA A 73 -10.36 -5.53 -1.49
C ALA A 73 -8.93 -5.84 -2.00
N PRO A 74 -7.99 -6.21 -1.13
CA PRO A 74 -6.70 -6.74 -1.56
C PRO A 74 -6.91 -8.03 -2.35
N TYR A 75 -6.09 -8.26 -3.37
CA TYR A 75 -6.12 -9.50 -4.13
C TYR A 75 -4.75 -9.85 -4.74
N PHE A 76 -4.62 -11.09 -5.18
CA PHE A 76 -3.53 -11.57 -6.01
C PHE A 76 -4.05 -12.65 -6.97
N TYR A 77 -3.18 -13.15 -7.85
CA TYR A 77 -3.55 -14.17 -8.83
C TYR A 77 -2.83 -15.48 -8.57
N ILE A 78 -3.54 -16.58 -8.83
CA ILE A 78 -3.01 -17.94 -8.80
C ILE A 78 -3.22 -18.55 -10.18
N ARG A 79 -2.15 -19.05 -10.79
CA ARG A 79 -2.25 -19.91 -11.96
C ARG A 79 -2.52 -21.34 -11.49
N VAL A 80 -3.58 -21.92 -12.02
CA VAL A 80 -3.93 -23.32 -11.79
C VAL A 80 -3.93 -24.10 -13.10
N GLN A 81 -3.85 -25.42 -13.01
CA GLN A 81 -4.00 -26.30 -14.15
C GLN A 81 -5.38 -26.10 -14.80
N ASP A 82 -5.40 -26.00 -16.13
CA ASP A 82 -6.61 -25.80 -16.92
C ASP A 82 -7.68 -26.86 -16.60
N GLY A 83 -8.91 -26.41 -16.38
CA GLY A 83 -10.06 -27.28 -16.08
C GLY A 83 -10.18 -27.69 -14.61
N ARG A 84 -9.26 -27.24 -13.73
CA ARG A 84 -9.29 -27.53 -12.28
C ARG A 84 -9.60 -26.29 -11.43
N GLU A 85 -10.08 -25.22 -12.04
CA GLU A 85 -10.36 -23.94 -11.39
C GLU A 85 -11.37 -24.07 -10.25
N VAL A 86 -12.48 -24.79 -10.48
CA VAL A 86 -13.54 -25.01 -9.49
C VAL A 86 -13.05 -25.86 -8.31
N GLU A 87 -12.26 -26.90 -8.58
CA GLU A 87 -11.67 -27.73 -7.52
C GLU A 87 -10.66 -26.92 -6.68
N ALA A 88 -9.85 -26.09 -7.33
CA ALA A 88 -8.88 -25.23 -6.67
C ALA A 88 -9.56 -24.15 -5.83
N GLU A 89 -10.63 -23.51 -6.32
CA GLU A 89 -11.46 -22.59 -5.54
C GLU A 89 -12.02 -23.28 -4.28
N ASN A 90 -12.61 -24.47 -4.44
CA ASN A 90 -13.15 -25.24 -3.31
C ASN A 90 -12.07 -25.67 -2.32
N TYR A 91 -10.85 -25.93 -2.78
CA TYR A 91 -9.70 -26.19 -1.91
C TYR A 91 -9.34 -24.94 -1.10
N LEU A 92 -9.19 -23.79 -1.77
CA LEU A 92 -8.83 -22.52 -1.15
C LEU A 92 -9.86 -22.09 -0.10
N ARG A 93 -11.15 -22.14 -0.43
CA ARG A 93 -12.23 -21.77 0.50
C ARG A 93 -12.27 -22.65 1.76
N ARG A 94 -11.97 -23.95 1.62
CA ARG A 94 -11.89 -24.88 2.76
C ARG A 94 -10.63 -24.69 3.59
N LYS A 95 -9.50 -24.35 2.97
CA LYS A 95 -8.22 -24.21 3.67
C LYS A 95 -8.00 -22.85 4.30
N CYS A 96 -8.52 -21.81 3.68
CA CYS A 96 -8.39 -20.41 4.10
C CYS A 96 -9.76 -19.84 4.48
N GLU A 97 -10.52 -20.60 5.26
CA GLU A 97 -11.88 -20.22 5.69
C GLU A 97 -11.84 -18.90 6.45
N GLY A 98 -12.71 -17.96 6.07
CA GLY A 98 -12.76 -16.62 6.67
C GLY A 98 -11.68 -15.63 6.20
N ALA A 99 -10.67 -16.07 5.45
CA ALA A 99 -9.67 -15.19 4.84
C ALA A 99 -10.08 -14.71 3.44
N ILE A 100 -10.80 -15.55 2.70
CA ILE A 100 -11.20 -15.29 1.31
C ILE A 100 -12.53 -14.54 1.25
N ARG A 101 -12.53 -13.41 0.54
CA ARG A 101 -13.72 -12.62 0.20
C ARG A 101 -14.36 -13.14 -1.09
N SER A 102 -13.59 -13.26 -2.17
CA SER A 102 -14.06 -13.85 -3.42
C SER A 102 -12.93 -14.57 -4.16
N VAL A 103 -13.32 -15.50 -5.03
CA VAL A 103 -12.45 -16.13 -6.01
C VAL A 103 -13.16 -16.01 -7.35
N GLU A 104 -12.48 -15.45 -8.34
CA GLU A 104 -13.02 -15.23 -9.68
C GLU A 104 -12.06 -15.79 -10.72
N VAL A 105 -12.56 -16.54 -11.69
CA VAL A 105 -11.76 -16.94 -12.85
C VAL A 105 -11.67 -15.75 -13.79
N VAL A 106 -10.46 -15.30 -14.09
CA VAL A 106 -10.19 -14.17 -14.99
C VAL A 106 -9.22 -14.56 -16.08
N GLU A 107 -9.29 -13.88 -17.21
CA GLU A 107 -8.36 -14.03 -18.32
C GLU A 107 -7.45 -12.81 -18.41
N LYS A 108 -6.13 -13.03 -18.40
CA LYS A 108 -5.13 -11.98 -18.57
C LYS A 108 -4.19 -12.29 -19.71
N GLU A 109 -3.74 -11.27 -20.43
CA GLU A 109 -2.69 -11.42 -21.43
C GLU A 109 -1.38 -11.84 -20.77
N ASP A 110 -0.69 -12.79 -21.39
CA ASP A 110 0.60 -13.28 -20.91
C ASP A 110 1.65 -13.12 -22.00
N LEU A 111 2.55 -12.15 -21.81
CA LEU A 111 3.63 -11.81 -22.73
C LEU A 111 4.72 -12.89 -22.76
N ASP A 112 4.75 -13.81 -21.79
CA ASP A 112 5.73 -14.92 -21.77
C ASP A 112 5.34 -16.06 -22.74
N LEU A 113 4.14 -16.04 -23.31
CA LEU A 113 3.70 -17.05 -24.27
C LEU A 113 4.39 -16.83 -25.63
N LYS A 114 4.89 -17.90 -26.26
CA LYS A 114 5.61 -17.83 -27.56
C LYS A 114 4.81 -17.15 -28.69
N ASN A 115 3.48 -17.09 -28.57
CA ASN A 115 2.56 -16.44 -29.51
C ASN A 115 1.77 -15.28 -28.85
N HIS A 116 2.32 -14.57 -27.86
CA HIS A 116 1.61 -13.51 -27.14
C HIS A 116 1.12 -12.35 -28.04
N LEU A 117 1.76 -12.11 -29.18
CA LEU A 117 1.34 -11.12 -30.18
C LEU A 117 -0.02 -11.46 -30.85
N SER A 118 -0.52 -12.70 -30.71
CA SER A 118 -1.87 -13.06 -31.15
C SER A 118 -2.95 -12.83 -30.08
N GLY A 119 -2.60 -12.19 -28.95
CA GLY A 119 -3.53 -11.88 -27.85
C GLY A 119 -3.88 -13.10 -26.99
N LEU A 120 -3.01 -14.10 -26.91
CA LEU A 120 -3.24 -15.28 -26.09
C LEU A 120 -3.37 -14.88 -24.61
N LYS A 121 -4.52 -15.23 -24.04
CA LYS A 121 -4.82 -15.02 -22.63
C LYS A 121 -4.58 -16.30 -21.83
N ARG A 122 -4.20 -16.12 -20.57
CA ARG A 122 -4.09 -17.18 -19.58
C ARG A 122 -5.20 -17.01 -18.55
N ARG A 123 -5.83 -18.13 -18.20
CA ARG A 123 -6.80 -18.19 -17.10
C ARG A 123 -6.08 -18.19 -15.76
N LEU A 124 -6.56 -17.36 -14.84
CA LEU A 124 -6.03 -17.19 -13.49
C LEU A 124 -7.20 -17.16 -12.52
N LEU A 125 -6.94 -17.61 -11.28
CA LEU A 125 -7.84 -17.33 -10.16
C LEU A 125 -7.44 -15.99 -9.54
N ARG A 126 -8.32 -15.00 -9.62
CA ARG A 126 -8.24 -13.78 -8.82
C ARG A 126 -8.77 -14.08 -7.43
N VAL A 127 -7.90 -14.07 -6.42
CA VAL A 127 -8.27 -14.36 -5.03
C VAL A 127 -8.26 -13.04 -4.26
N ALA A 128 -9.45 -12.56 -3.90
CA ALA A 128 -9.63 -11.35 -3.09
C ALA A 128 -9.85 -11.72 -1.61
N THR A 129 -9.27 -10.94 -0.70
CA THR A 129 -9.39 -11.11 0.76
C THR A 129 -10.08 -9.90 1.40
N TYR A 130 -10.40 -9.98 2.70
CA TYR A 130 -10.94 -8.83 3.42
C TYR A 130 -9.83 -7.86 3.83
N THR A 131 -8.66 -8.38 4.23
CA THR A 131 -7.51 -7.57 4.66
C THR A 131 -6.20 -7.97 3.98
N SER A 132 -5.23 -7.05 3.99
CA SER A 132 -3.89 -7.28 3.43
C SER A 132 -3.12 -8.37 4.20
N SER A 133 -3.37 -8.51 5.50
CA SER A 133 -2.80 -9.61 6.30
C SER A 133 -3.32 -10.98 5.85
N GLN A 134 -4.57 -11.07 5.42
CA GLN A 134 -5.16 -12.31 4.91
C GLN A 134 -4.59 -12.71 3.55
N VAL A 135 -4.08 -11.77 2.73
CA VAL A 135 -3.32 -12.12 1.52
C VAL A 135 -2.08 -12.94 1.90
N VAL A 136 -1.37 -12.51 2.96
CA VAL A 136 -0.19 -13.23 3.46
C VAL A 136 -0.58 -14.60 4.01
N GLU A 137 -1.73 -14.71 4.69
CA GLU A 137 -2.28 -15.97 5.18
C GLU A 137 -2.55 -16.97 4.04
N VAL A 138 -3.32 -16.57 3.03
CA VAL A 138 -3.58 -17.44 1.86
C VAL A 138 -2.28 -17.80 1.13
N ARG A 139 -1.33 -16.85 1.04
CA ARG A 139 -0.03 -17.11 0.42
C ARG A 139 0.79 -18.16 1.18
N ARG A 140 0.74 -18.17 2.52
CA ARG A 140 1.44 -19.19 3.33
C ARG A 140 0.94 -20.60 3.04
N GLU A 141 -0.33 -20.76 2.68
CA GLU A 141 -0.90 -22.05 2.29
C GLU A 141 -0.53 -22.46 0.86
N VAL A 142 -0.52 -21.51 -0.10
CA VAL A 142 -0.37 -21.84 -1.53
C VAL A 142 1.09 -21.84 -2.00
N ALA A 143 1.93 -20.96 -1.48
CA ALA A 143 3.32 -20.82 -1.95
C ALA A 143 4.15 -22.11 -1.82
N PRO A 144 4.05 -22.89 -0.72
CA PRO A 144 4.76 -24.17 -0.61
C PRO A 144 4.30 -25.20 -1.66
N LEU A 145 3.00 -25.21 -2.01
CA LEU A 145 2.45 -26.11 -3.03
C LEU A 145 3.02 -25.77 -4.41
N VAL A 146 3.00 -24.48 -4.76
CA VAL A 146 3.56 -23.97 -6.01
C VAL A 146 5.06 -24.30 -6.12
N ALA A 147 5.84 -24.08 -5.06
CA ALA A 147 7.26 -24.39 -5.03
C ALA A 147 7.53 -25.90 -5.21
N ALA A 148 6.78 -26.76 -4.51
CA ALA A 148 6.91 -28.21 -4.64
C ALA A 148 6.51 -28.72 -6.04
N ASN A 149 5.49 -28.13 -6.66
CA ASN A 149 5.04 -28.49 -8.00
C ASN A 149 6.04 -28.05 -9.07
N ALA A 150 6.60 -26.84 -8.94
CA ALA A 150 7.65 -26.33 -9.83
C ALA A 150 8.92 -27.20 -9.75
N ALA A 151 9.36 -27.58 -8.56
CA ALA A 151 10.50 -28.47 -8.37
C ALA A 151 10.28 -29.85 -9.03
N ARG A 152 9.09 -30.45 -8.82
CA ARG A 152 8.72 -31.72 -9.46
C ARG A 152 8.72 -31.63 -10.98
N ALA A 153 8.14 -30.58 -11.54
CA ALA A 153 8.11 -30.36 -12.99
C ALA A 153 9.51 -30.23 -13.60
N ALA A 154 10.42 -29.52 -12.91
CA ALA A 154 11.81 -29.38 -13.34
C ALA A 154 12.55 -30.74 -13.36
N THR A 155 12.38 -31.55 -12.32
CA THR A 155 12.96 -32.90 -12.25
C THR A 155 12.44 -33.81 -13.37
N THR A 156 11.12 -33.84 -13.61
CA THR A 156 10.53 -34.65 -14.70
C THR A 156 11.05 -34.22 -16.07
N SER A 157 11.17 -32.91 -16.31
CA SER A 157 11.73 -32.38 -17.56
C SER A 157 13.20 -32.82 -17.75
N ALA A 158 14.03 -32.78 -16.70
CA ALA A 158 15.43 -33.18 -16.78
C ALA A 158 15.61 -34.66 -17.15
N TYR A 159 14.81 -35.56 -16.58
CA TYR A 159 14.86 -36.99 -16.92
C TYR A 159 14.39 -37.27 -18.36
N SER A 160 13.37 -36.56 -18.84
CA SER A 160 12.87 -36.74 -20.22
C SER A 160 13.86 -36.28 -21.31
N VAL A 161 14.76 -35.35 -20.98
CA VAL A 161 15.83 -34.90 -21.91
C VAL A 161 16.97 -35.91 -21.97
N GLN A 162 17.17 -36.72 -20.92
CA GLN A 162 18.25 -37.70 -20.84
C GLN A 162 17.93 -39.03 -21.56
N ASP A 163 16.65 -39.31 -21.80
CA ASP A 163 16.15 -40.51 -22.50
C ASP A 163 15.93 -40.28 -24.02
N GLY A 164 16.24 -39.08 -24.53
CA GLY A 164 16.09 -38.71 -25.94
C GLY A 164 17.22 -39.15 -26.89
N GLY A 165 18.10 -40.06 -26.44
CA GLY A 165 19.28 -40.52 -27.17
C GLY A 165 19.26 -42.01 -27.51
N GLY A 166 18.29 -42.49 -28.30
CA GLY A 166 18.32 -43.85 -28.84
C GLY A 166 16.99 -44.31 -29.44
N ALA A 167 16.99 -44.64 -30.73
CA ALA A 167 15.82 -45.07 -31.47
C ALA A 167 15.48 -46.57 -31.28
N ALA A 168 14.18 -46.87 -31.45
CA ALA A 168 13.56 -48.07 -32.01
C ALA A 168 13.16 -49.26 -31.09
N GLY A 169 11.83 -49.50 -31.05
CA GLY A 169 11.24 -50.83 -31.20
C GLY A 169 10.56 -51.46 -29.97
N GLY A 170 9.25 -51.72 -30.05
CA GLY A 170 8.58 -52.71 -29.18
C GLY A 170 7.15 -52.35 -28.78
N ASP A 171 6.19 -53.00 -29.44
CA ASP A 171 4.74 -52.98 -29.15
C ASP A 171 4.36 -53.85 -27.93
N ALA A 172 3.10 -53.70 -27.50
CA ALA A 172 2.28 -54.56 -26.67
C ALA A 172 2.20 -54.28 -25.15
N GLY A 173 1.03 -53.75 -24.74
CA GLY A 173 0.14 -54.57 -23.91
C GLY A 173 -0.06 -54.16 -22.45
N GLY A 174 -1.15 -53.41 -22.21
CA GLY A 174 -2.09 -53.71 -21.13
C GLY A 174 -1.83 -53.13 -19.74
N GLY A 175 -2.87 -52.53 -19.14
CA GLY A 175 -2.97 -52.43 -17.69
C GLY A 175 -3.60 -51.14 -17.15
N GLY A 176 -4.93 -51.06 -17.19
CA GLY A 176 -5.75 -50.35 -16.20
C GLY A 176 -5.33 -48.93 -15.79
N ARG A 177 -5.80 -47.92 -16.54
CA ARG A 177 -5.97 -46.56 -15.98
C ARG A 177 -7.16 -46.54 -15.02
N GLY A 178 -7.00 -47.17 -13.86
CA GLY A 178 -7.75 -46.77 -12.67
C GLY A 178 -7.37 -45.32 -12.42
N GLY A 179 -8.31 -44.39 -12.65
CA GLY A 179 -8.07 -42.97 -12.48
C GLY A 179 -7.67 -42.69 -11.04
N LYS A 180 -6.36 -42.58 -10.77
CA LYS A 180 -5.88 -41.94 -9.55
C LYS A 180 -6.51 -40.56 -9.56
N VAL A 181 -7.41 -40.31 -8.61
CA VAL A 181 -7.89 -38.96 -8.32
C VAL A 181 -6.63 -38.12 -8.10
N GLN A 182 -6.29 -37.27 -9.07
CA GLN A 182 -5.10 -36.42 -8.97
C GLN A 182 -5.32 -35.45 -7.82
N ASP A 183 -4.36 -35.37 -6.90
CA ASP A 183 -4.44 -34.45 -5.78
C ASP A 183 -4.56 -33.02 -6.31
N ILE A 184 -5.57 -32.29 -5.85
CA ILE A 184 -5.80 -30.90 -6.24
C ILE A 184 -4.61 -29.99 -5.87
N ARG A 185 -3.82 -30.37 -4.86
CA ARG A 185 -2.60 -29.64 -4.47
C ARG A 185 -1.56 -29.57 -5.59
N GLU A 186 -1.57 -30.53 -6.52
CA GLU A 186 -0.67 -30.57 -7.67
C GLU A 186 -1.10 -29.62 -8.79
N ALA A 187 -2.34 -29.11 -8.75
CA ALA A 187 -2.87 -28.21 -9.76
C ALA A 187 -2.41 -26.75 -9.59
N PHE A 188 -1.79 -26.38 -8.47
CA PHE A 188 -1.30 -25.02 -8.21
C PHE A 188 0.06 -24.80 -8.89
N LEU A 189 0.11 -23.90 -9.88
CA LEU A 189 1.27 -23.78 -10.76
C LEU A 189 2.12 -22.55 -10.46
N GLU A 190 1.51 -21.41 -10.15
CA GLU A 190 2.23 -20.14 -10.04
C GLU A 190 1.45 -19.12 -9.20
N LEU A 191 2.17 -18.23 -8.52
CA LEU A 191 1.61 -17.03 -7.89
C LEU A 191 1.98 -15.81 -8.71
N ARG A 192 1.02 -14.90 -8.93
CA ARG A 192 1.23 -13.68 -9.72
C ARG A 192 0.70 -12.45 -8.96
N GLU A 193 1.46 -11.36 -9.05
CA GLU A 193 1.15 -10.06 -8.45
C GLU A 193 0.82 -10.10 -6.94
N TYR A 194 1.42 -11.04 -6.20
CA TYR A 194 1.18 -11.27 -4.76
C TYR A 194 1.99 -10.36 -3.83
N ASP A 195 2.85 -9.53 -4.40
CA ASP A 195 3.83 -8.65 -3.76
C ASP A 195 3.59 -7.16 -4.10
N VAL A 196 2.53 -6.86 -4.86
CA VAL A 196 2.14 -5.48 -5.16
C VAL A 196 1.65 -4.80 -3.87
N PRO A 197 2.25 -3.67 -3.45
CA PRO A 197 1.79 -2.96 -2.26
C PRO A 197 0.33 -2.54 -2.37
N TYR A 198 -0.42 -2.68 -1.28
CA TYR A 198 -1.88 -2.49 -1.29
C TYR A 198 -2.34 -1.11 -1.78
N HIS A 199 -1.69 -0.03 -1.33
CA HIS A 199 -2.01 1.33 -1.79
C HIS A 199 -1.64 1.57 -3.25
N VAL A 200 -0.58 0.92 -3.76
CA VAL A 200 -0.20 0.96 -5.19
C VAL A 200 -1.26 0.25 -6.03
N ARG A 201 -1.71 -0.92 -5.58
CA ARG A 201 -2.80 -1.66 -6.21
C ARG A 201 -4.06 -0.81 -6.29
N PHE A 202 -4.47 -0.20 -5.18
CA PHE A 202 -5.61 0.72 -5.13
C PHE A 202 -5.47 1.84 -6.16
N ALA A 203 -4.31 2.52 -6.17
CA ALA A 203 -4.07 3.62 -7.10
C ALA A 203 -4.19 3.17 -8.57
N ILE A 204 -3.55 2.05 -8.93
CA ILE A 204 -3.58 1.52 -10.30
C ILE A 204 -5.02 1.19 -10.72
N ASP A 205 -5.72 0.39 -9.93
CA ASP A 205 -7.02 -0.17 -10.31
C ASP A 205 -8.15 0.87 -10.32
N THR A 206 -8.06 1.88 -9.46
CA THR A 206 -9.07 2.96 -9.36
C THR A 206 -8.71 4.22 -10.17
N ASP A 207 -7.53 4.23 -10.78
CA ASP A 207 -6.92 5.41 -11.41
C ASP A 207 -6.85 6.67 -10.52
N VAL A 208 -6.79 6.47 -9.20
CA VAL A 208 -6.59 7.55 -8.23
C VAL A 208 -5.11 7.93 -8.17
N ARG A 209 -4.81 9.23 -8.24
CA ARG A 209 -3.46 9.79 -8.19
C ARG A 209 -3.42 11.01 -7.29
N VAL A 210 -2.46 11.03 -6.38
CA VAL A 210 -2.09 12.22 -5.61
C VAL A 210 -1.73 13.35 -6.58
N GLY A 211 -2.06 14.59 -6.24
CA GLY A 211 -1.77 15.76 -7.06
C GLY A 211 -2.90 16.18 -8.00
N HIS A 212 -4.06 15.51 -7.95
CA HIS A 212 -5.24 15.84 -8.75
C HIS A 212 -6.44 16.25 -7.89
N TRP A 213 -7.34 17.00 -8.52
CA TRP A 213 -8.63 17.35 -7.92
C TRP A 213 -9.63 16.21 -8.10
N TYR A 214 -10.43 15.99 -7.06
CA TYR A 214 -11.52 15.03 -7.05
C TYR A 214 -12.78 15.66 -6.47
N THR A 215 -13.92 15.34 -7.05
CA THR A 215 -15.21 15.46 -6.35
C THR A 215 -15.38 14.21 -5.51
N VAL A 216 -15.44 14.40 -4.19
CA VAL A 216 -15.57 13.34 -3.20
C VAL A 216 -17.02 13.28 -2.73
N ARG A 217 -17.62 12.09 -2.86
CA ARG A 217 -19.00 11.84 -2.43
C ARG A 217 -19.02 10.75 -1.38
N CYS A 218 -19.74 10.97 -0.29
CA CYS A 218 -20.01 9.93 0.70
C CYS A 218 -21.53 9.78 0.85
N ARG A 219 -22.06 8.64 0.40
CA ARG A 219 -23.50 8.31 0.41
C ARG A 219 -23.66 6.95 1.05
N GLU A 220 -24.51 6.87 2.08
CA GLU A 220 -24.74 5.62 2.83
C GLU A 220 -23.41 4.97 3.28
N GLY A 221 -22.39 5.79 3.53
CA GLY A 221 -21.00 5.45 3.85
C GLY A 221 -20.27 4.56 2.84
N VAL A 222 -20.68 4.64 1.58
CA VAL A 222 -19.82 4.35 0.44
C VAL A 222 -19.21 5.66 -0.03
N THR A 223 -17.88 5.67 -0.16
CA THR A 223 -17.12 6.81 -0.65
C THR A 223 -16.77 6.61 -2.12
N ALA A 224 -17.02 7.62 -2.95
CA ALA A 224 -16.65 7.64 -4.36
C ALA A 224 -15.80 8.89 -4.67
N LEU A 225 -14.84 8.72 -5.57
CA LEU A 225 -13.95 9.77 -6.07
C LEU A 225 -14.16 9.93 -7.58
N GLU A 226 -14.44 11.15 -8.01
CA GLU A 226 -14.51 11.51 -9.44
C GLU A 226 -13.42 12.52 -9.77
N ARG A 227 -12.49 12.16 -10.65
CA ARG A 227 -11.37 13.04 -11.03
C ARG A 227 -11.87 14.25 -11.81
N ARG A 228 -11.45 15.43 -11.39
CA ARG A 228 -11.73 16.73 -12.03
C ARG A 228 -10.54 17.16 -12.88
N ALA A 229 -10.40 16.55 -14.05
CA ALA A 229 -9.31 16.81 -15.00
C ALA A 229 -9.37 18.23 -15.62
N ASP A 230 -10.52 18.90 -15.52
CA ASP A 230 -10.73 20.28 -15.91
C ASP A 230 -10.01 21.30 -15.00
N LEU A 231 -9.66 20.90 -13.77
CA LEU A 231 -8.94 21.74 -12.82
C LEU A 231 -7.43 21.51 -12.91
N LEU A 232 -6.74 22.36 -13.68
CA LEU A 232 -5.31 22.24 -13.94
C LEU A 232 -4.43 22.85 -12.84
N GLN A 233 -4.91 23.91 -12.18
CA GLN A 233 -4.15 24.58 -11.13
C GLN A 233 -4.09 23.71 -9.89
N ARG A 234 -2.89 23.51 -9.33
CA ARG A 234 -2.68 22.73 -8.11
C ARG A 234 -3.14 23.53 -6.88
N ALA A 235 -3.47 22.82 -5.80
CA ALA A 235 -3.61 23.47 -4.50
C ALA A 235 -2.26 23.97 -3.99
N GLU A 236 -2.30 24.93 -3.08
CA GLU A 236 -1.12 25.50 -2.40
C GLU A 236 -1.07 24.98 -0.97
N PRO A 237 -0.44 23.81 -0.73
CA PRO A 237 -0.30 23.28 0.62
C PRO A 237 0.62 24.17 1.45
N ARG A 238 0.35 24.24 2.77
CA ARG A 238 1.28 24.83 3.72
C ARG A 238 2.51 23.94 3.84
N ILE A 239 3.70 24.49 3.63
CA ILE A 239 4.95 23.75 3.69
C ILE A 239 5.74 24.17 4.94
N CYS A 240 6.12 23.19 5.73
CA CYS A 240 7.09 23.35 6.82
C CYS A 240 8.38 22.61 6.44
N ALA A 241 9.48 23.33 6.29
CA ALA A 241 10.80 22.74 6.20
C ALA A 241 11.55 23.05 7.49
N PHE A 242 12.23 22.07 8.09
CA PHE A 242 13.00 22.28 9.31
C PHE A 242 14.37 21.61 9.21
N ASP A 243 15.30 22.14 9.99
CA ASP A 243 16.64 21.61 10.17
C ASP A 243 17.07 21.80 11.62
N ILE A 244 17.85 20.85 12.14
CA ILE A 244 18.25 20.83 13.56
C ILE A 244 19.76 20.82 13.69
N GLU A 245 20.24 21.52 14.72
CA GLU A 245 21.64 21.50 15.12
C GLU A 245 21.78 20.86 16.49
N THR A 246 22.77 19.96 16.60
CA THR A 246 22.99 19.17 17.82
C THR A 246 24.42 19.34 18.33
N THR A 247 24.59 19.20 19.64
CA THR A 247 25.93 19.02 20.19
C THR A 247 26.56 17.75 19.60
N LYS A 248 27.89 17.67 19.65
CA LYS A 248 28.63 16.45 19.32
C LYS A 248 30.01 16.48 19.92
N LEU A 249 30.55 15.30 20.20
CA LEU A 249 31.95 15.15 20.58
C LEU A 249 32.89 15.50 19.40
N PRO A 250 34.11 16.02 19.70
CA PRO A 250 35.13 16.24 18.68
C PRO A 250 35.42 14.95 17.90
N LEU A 251 35.49 15.06 16.57
CA LEU A 251 35.77 13.96 15.64
C LEU A 251 34.78 12.77 15.70
N GLN A 252 33.58 12.97 16.26
CA GLN A 252 32.52 11.98 16.28
C GLN A 252 31.24 12.52 15.62
N PHE A 253 30.34 11.58 15.29
CA PHE A 253 28.95 11.90 14.93
C PHE A 253 28.14 12.21 16.20
N PRO A 254 27.06 13.01 16.08
CA PRO A 254 26.12 13.18 17.18
C PRO A 254 25.50 11.85 17.64
N ASN A 255 25.23 11.73 18.94
CA ASN A 255 24.53 10.59 19.52
C ASN A 255 23.29 11.05 20.29
N ALA A 256 22.11 10.60 19.85
CA ALA A 256 20.82 11.00 20.42
C ALA A 256 20.62 10.59 21.90
N GLU A 257 21.43 9.70 22.47
CA GLU A 257 21.34 9.32 23.89
C GLU A 257 21.92 10.38 24.83
N TYR A 258 22.86 11.22 24.38
CA TYR A 258 23.55 12.18 25.25
C TYR A 258 23.85 13.54 24.62
N ASP A 259 23.82 13.67 23.29
CA ASP A 259 23.88 14.95 22.62
C ASP A 259 22.50 15.61 22.59
N GLN A 260 22.50 16.94 22.69
CA GLN A 260 21.28 17.73 22.77
C GLN A 260 21.06 18.50 21.47
N VAL A 261 19.80 18.62 21.07
CA VAL A 261 19.39 19.61 20.06
C VAL A 261 19.53 20.99 20.68
N PHE A 262 20.30 21.89 20.05
CA PHE A 262 20.48 23.24 20.55
C PHE A 262 19.90 24.32 19.64
N MET A 263 19.62 24.02 18.37
CA MET A 263 18.81 24.87 17.50
C MET A 263 17.86 24.04 16.65
N ILE A 264 16.66 24.56 16.44
CA ILE A 264 15.72 24.09 15.42
C ILE A 264 15.36 25.30 14.58
N SER A 265 15.82 25.30 13.34
CA SER A 265 15.39 26.27 12.34
C SER A 265 14.24 25.66 11.54
N TYR A 266 13.20 26.45 11.27
CA TYR A 266 12.13 26.00 10.38
C TYR A 266 11.53 27.17 9.60
N MET A 267 11.11 26.90 8.37
CA MET A 267 10.39 27.83 7.52
C MET A 267 8.97 27.32 7.32
N LEU A 268 8.00 28.12 7.75
CA LEU A 268 6.58 27.94 7.41
C LEU A 268 6.28 28.87 6.24
N ASP A 269 6.11 28.26 5.06
CA ASP A 269 6.02 28.94 3.77
C ASP A 269 7.23 29.89 3.57
N ARG A 270 7.06 31.20 3.75
CA ARG A 270 8.15 32.21 3.58
C ARG A 270 8.65 32.82 4.88
N GLN A 271 8.11 32.42 6.03
CA GLN A 271 8.53 32.94 7.34
C GLN A 271 9.43 31.92 8.04
N GLY A 272 10.67 32.32 8.29
CA GLY A 272 11.62 31.57 9.10
C GLY A 272 11.39 31.77 10.60
N TYR A 273 11.68 30.73 11.35
CA TYR A 273 11.68 30.70 12.80
C TYR A 273 12.92 29.96 13.28
N LEU A 274 13.46 30.40 14.42
CA LEU A 274 14.61 29.77 15.05
C LEU A 274 14.30 29.57 16.54
N ILE A 275 14.26 28.33 16.97
CA ILE A 275 14.18 27.96 18.39
C ILE A 275 15.60 27.65 18.86
N VAL A 276 15.99 28.25 19.98
CA VAL A 276 17.37 28.15 20.51
C VAL A 276 17.35 27.64 21.95
N ASN A 277 18.10 26.58 22.23
CA ASN A 277 18.35 26.12 23.59
C ASN A 277 19.43 27.00 24.26
N ARG A 278 19.03 27.77 25.29
CA ARG A 278 19.92 28.69 26.02
C ARG A 278 20.85 27.99 27.02
N GLU A 279 20.69 26.69 27.26
CA GLU A 279 21.65 25.89 28.06
C GLU A 279 22.98 25.69 27.32
N VAL A 280 22.94 25.66 25.97
CA VAL A 280 24.11 25.45 25.12
C VAL A 280 24.59 26.76 24.50
N VAL A 281 23.67 27.56 23.98
CA VAL A 281 24.01 28.85 23.36
C VAL A 281 24.19 29.89 24.47
N GLY A 282 25.26 30.68 24.44
CA GLY A 282 25.58 31.63 25.53
C GLY A 282 24.78 32.94 25.53
N ALA A 283 24.28 33.39 24.38
CA ALA A 283 23.50 34.63 24.25
C ALA A 283 22.17 34.43 23.50
N ASP A 284 21.19 35.31 23.77
CA ASP A 284 19.96 35.37 22.98
C ASP A 284 20.28 35.78 21.54
N ILE A 285 19.55 35.20 20.58
CA ILE A 285 19.63 35.57 19.17
C ILE A 285 18.45 36.48 18.87
N ALA A 286 18.71 37.68 18.33
CA ALA A 286 17.68 38.60 17.89
C ALA A 286 17.11 38.15 16.53
N ASP A 287 15.91 38.62 16.20
CA ASP A 287 15.34 38.48 14.86
C ASP A 287 16.33 39.00 13.81
N PHE A 288 16.46 38.26 12.70
CA PHE A 288 17.44 38.56 11.65
C PHE A 288 16.91 38.17 10.27
N GLU A 289 17.64 38.56 9.24
CA GLU A 289 17.35 38.18 7.86
C GLU A 289 18.54 37.48 7.24
N TYR A 290 18.29 36.35 6.60
CA TYR A 290 19.24 35.63 5.76
C TYR A 290 18.62 35.39 4.39
N THR A 291 18.85 36.32 3.46
CA THR A 291 18.35 36.27 2.09
C THR A 291 19.54 36.06 1.13
N PRO A 292 19.93 34.80 0.84
CA PRO A 292 21.12 34.53 0.03
C PRO A 292 20.95 34.94 -1.45
N LYS A 293 19.72 35.01 -1.93
CA LYS A 293 19.35 35.58 -3.24
C LYS A 293 17.98 36.27 -3.14
N PRO A 294 17.64 37.21 -4.03
CA PRO A 294 16.35 37.89 -4.04
C PRO A 294 15.15 36.94 -4.08
N GLU A 295 15.25 35.82 -4.80
CA GLU A 295 14.20 34.80 -4.87
C GLU A 295 14.07 33.90 -3.63
N PHE A 296 14.99 34.01 -2.66
CA PHE A 296 15.06 33.21 -1.44
C PHE A 296 15.04 34.10 -0.19
N GLU A 297 13.97 34.89 -0.04
CA GLU A 297 13.73 35.70 1.15
C GLU A 297 13.70 34.82 2.41
N GLY A 298 14.47 35.20 3.43
CA GLY A 298 14.58 34.45 4.67
C GLY A 298 14.54 35.34 5.91
N PRO A 299 13.42 36.00 6.23
CA PRO A 299 13.24 36.65 7.52
C PRO A 299 13.05 35.60 8.62
N PHE A 300 13.81 35.70 9.71
CA PHE A 300 13.77 34.77 10.85
C PHE A 300 13.32 35.48 12.13
N LYS A 301 12.33 34.86 12.80
CA LYS A 301 11.96 35.20 14.18
C LYS A 301 12.64 34.24 15.14
N ALA A 302 13.50 34.76 16.00
CA ALA A 302 14.29 33.96 16.92
C ALA A 302 13.67 33.96 18.32
N ARG A 303 13.63 32.79 18.97
CA ARG A 303 13.14 32.65 20.34
C ARG A 303 14.03 31.71 21.13
N GLY A 304 14.50 32.18 22.28
CA GLY A 304 15.15 31.34 23.29
C GLY A 304 14.12 30.47 24.03
N ALA A 305 14.40 29.18 24.12
CA ALA A 305 13.77 28.26 25.07
C ALA A 305 14.70 28.11 26.29
N LEU A 306 14.12 28.16 27.49
CA LEU A 306 14.87 28.15 28.76
C LEU A 306 15.43 26.77 29.13
N ASP A 307 14.89 25.70 28.54
CA ASP A 307 15.36 24.32 28.71
C ASP A 307 15.00 23.47 27.47
N SER A 308 15.52 22.24 27.43
CA SER A 308 15.22 21.25 26.39
C SER A 308 13.80 20.66 26.44
N PHE A 309 13.01 20.99 27.46
CA PHE A 309 11.62 20.54 27.64
C PHE A 309 10.58 21.60 27.24
N GLY A 310 10.99 22.85 27.06
CA GLY A 310 10.20 23.97 26.56
C GLY A 310 10.23 24.12 25.04
N PHE A 311 10.77 23.13 24.33
CA PHE A 311 10.65 22.95 22.87
C PHE A 311 9.21 22.62 22.45
#